data_AF-A0A9X1I8L6-F1
#
_entry.id   AF-A0A9X1I8L6-F1
#
_cell.length_a   1.000
_cell.length_b   1.000
_cell.length_c   1.000
_cell.angle_alpha   90.00
_cell.angle_beta   90.00
_cell.angle_gamma   90.00
#
_symmetry.space_group_name_H-M   'P 1'
#
loop_
_entity.id
_entity.type
_entity.pdbx_description
1 polymer ?
#
loop_
_entity_poly.entity_id
_entity_poly.type
_entity_poly.pdbx_seq_one_letter_code
_entity_poly.pdbx_strand_id
1 'polypeptide(L)' 'MPPPVPAARPRIPQPIDPPLPHPEDVPPRSALALRAAWAASILAVGALVFLLWLYRVEIVAAWPPAARIFLLFGGPAQG' A
#
# COMPACT_ATOMS: atom_id res chain seq x y z
N MET A 1 36.82 -56.59 -26.72
CA MET A 1 35.54 -55.94 -27.05
C MET A 1 35.35 -54.79 -26.07
N PRO A 2 35.19 -53.54 -26.51
CA PRO A 2 34.92 -52.43 -25.61
C PRO A 2 33.46 -52.53 -25.08
N PRO A 3 33.20 -52.11 -23.83
CA PRO A 3 31.85 -52.17 -23.24
C PRO A 3 30.89 -51.18 -23.92
N PRO A 4 29.58 -51.50 -24.02
CA PRO A 4 28.59 -50.65 -24.65
C PRO A 4 28.41 -49.34 -23.87
N VAL A 5 28.50 -48.21 -24.56
CA VAL A 5 28.28 -46.88 -24.00
C VAL A 5 26.78 -46.70 -23.75
N PRO A 6 26.33 -46.35 -22.52
CA PRO A 6 24.92 -46.10 -22.25
C PRO A 6 24.41 -44.92 -23.07
N ALA A 7 23.30 -45.11 -23.79
CA ALA A 7 22.66 -44.06 -24.56
C ALA A 7 22.24 -42.91 -23.64
N ALA A 8 22.74 -41.69 -23.92
CA ALA A 8 22.40 -40.50 -23.16
C ALA A 8 20.89 -40.24 -23.27
N ARG A 9 20.22 -40.17 -22.12
CA ARG A 9 18.77 -39.90 -22.04
C ARG A 9 18.49 -38.47 -22.56
N PRO A 10 17.49 -38.26 -23.43
CA PRO A 10 17.15 -36.93 -23.92
C PRO A 10 16.82 -36.00 -22.74
N ARG A 11 17.47 -34.85 -22.68
CA ARG A 11 17.22 -33.84 -21.65
C ARG A 11 15.84 -33.22 -21.91
N ILE A 12 14.95 -33.28 -20.93
CA ILE A 12 13.62 -32.64 -21.00
C ILE A 12 13.84 -31.11 -21.14
N PRO A 13 13.19 -30.43 -22.11
CA PRO A 13 13.26 -28.98 -22.23
C PRO A 13 12.79 -28.33 -20.93
N GLN A 14 13.64 -27.52 -20.30
CA GLN A 14 13.23 -26.76 -19.13
C GLN A 14 12.36 -25.58 -19.57
N PRO A 15 11.21 -25.34 -18.91
CA PRO A 15 10.45 -24.11 -19.10
C PRO A 15 11.35 -22.90 -18.83
N ILE A 16 11.46 -22.00 -19.80
CA ILE A 16 12.18 -20.75 -19.66
C ILE A 16 11.28 -19.81 -18.84
N ASP A 17 11.76 -19.35 -17.69
CA ASP A 17 11.05 -18.31 -16.93
C ASP A 17 10.95 -17.05 -17.80
N PRO A 18 9.75 -16.45 -17.93
CA PRO A 18 9.57 -15.23 -18.71
C PRO A 18 10.41 -14.09 -18.12
N PRO A 19 10.96 -13.19 -18.96
CA PRO A 19 11.74 -12.07 -18.48
C PRO A 19 10.89 -11.19 -17.54
N LEU A 20 11.55 -10.65 -16.50
CA LEU A 20 10.91 -9.71 -15.58
C LEU A 20 10.40 -8.49 -16.37
N PRO A 21 9.18 -7.99 -16.09
CA PRO A 21 8.65 -6.81 -16.76
C PRO A 21 9.56 -5.61 -16.51
N HIS A 22 9.91 -4.89 -17.58
CA HIS A 22 10.73 -3.70 -17.47
C HIS A 22 9.88 -2.51 -17.01
N PRO A 23 10.45 -1.54 -16.25
CA PRO A 23 9.72 -0.36 -15.80
C PRO A 23 9.09 0.46 -16.95
N GLU A 24 9.69 0.37 -18.14
CA GLU A 24 9.25 1.01 -19.38
C GLU A 24 7.95 0.40 -19.95
N ASP A 25 7.59 -0.82 -19.55
CA ASP A 25 6.39 -1.54 -20.03
C ASP A 25 5.11 -1.10 -19.30
N VAL A 26 5.23 -0.22 -18.30
CA VAL A 26 4.12 0.26 -17.48
C VAL A 26 3.29 1.28 -18.26
N PRO A 27 2.01 1.02 -18.57
CA PRO A 27 1.20 1.92 -19.40
C PRO A 27 1.04 3.29 -18.72
N PRO A 28 1.13 4.41 -19.45
CA PRO A 28 1.08 5.76 -18.87
C PRO A 28 -0.23 6.07 -18.11
N ARG A 29 -1.32 5.34 -18.43
CA ARG A 29 -2.59 5.43 -17.70
C ARG A 29 -2.48 5.00 -16.23
N SER A 30 -1.57 4.07 -15.92
CA SER A 30 -1.34 3.62 -14.54
C SER A 30 -0.71 4.71 -13.68
N ALA A 31 0.18 5.53 -14.25
CA ALA A 31 0.81 6.65 -13.55
C ALA A 31 -0.21 7.74 -13.18
N LEU A 32 -1.17 8.03 -14.08
CA LEU A 32 -2.24 8.98 -13.79
C LEU A 32 -3.20 8.45 -12.71
N ALA A 33 -3.60 7.18 -12.81
CA ALA A 33 -4.45 6.54 -11.80
C ALA A 33 -3.78 6.52 -10.42
N LEU A 34 -2.47 6.23 -10.38
CA LEU A 34 -1.69 6.23 -9.15
C LEU A 34 -1.59 7.64 -8.53
N ARG A 35 -1.35 8.67 -9.34
CA ARG A 35 -1.36 10.07 -8.89
C ARG A 35 -2.72 10.48 -8.33
N ALA A 36 -3.80 10.11 -9.01
CA ALA A 36 -5.16 10.38 -8.55
C ALA A 36 -5.47 9.66 -7.23
N ALA A 37 -5.05 8.40 -7.08
CA ALA A 37 -5.19 7.65 -5.84
C ALA A 37 -4.46 8.33 -4.67
N TRP A 38 -3.24 8.81 -4.91
CA TRP A 38 -2.49 9.59 -3.91
C TRP A 38 -3.19 10.89 -3.55
N ALA A 39 -3.67 11.64 -4.53
CA ALA A 39 -4.41 12.89 -4.29
C ALA A 39 -5.67 12.63 -3.46
N ALA A 40 -6.46 11.62 -3.82
CA ALA A 40 -7.66 11.22 -3.09
C ALA A 40 -7.34 10.76 -1.66
N SER A 41 -6.25 10.02 -1.46
CA SER A 41 -5.81 9.57 -0.13
C SER A 41 -5.45 10.74 0.77
N ILE A 42 -4.66 11.70 0.27
CA ILE A 42 -4.30 12.92 1.01
C ILE A 42 -5.56 13.72 1.34
N LEU A 43 -6.47 13.88 0.38
CA LEU A 43 -7.71 14.62 0.58
C LEU A 43 -8.60 13.97 1.65
N ALA A 44 -8.71 12.64 1.63
CA ALA A 44 -9.49 11.87 2.61
C ALA A 44 -8.90 12.00 4.02
N VAL A 45 -7.57 11.87 4.16
CA VAL A 45 -6.90 12.04 5.45
C VAL A 45 -7.06 13.47 5.97
N GLY A 46 -6.86 14.47 5.10
CA GLY A 46 -7.04 15.87 5.46
C GLY A 46 -8.48 16.18 5.90
N ALA A 47 -9.47 15.68 5.16
CA ALA A 47 -10.88 15.83 5.50
C ALA A 47 -11.21 15.15 6.84
N LEU A 48 -10.69 13.95 7.08
CA LEU A 48 -10.87 13.26 8.36
C LEU A 48 -10.31 14.07 9.54
N VAL A 49 -9.08 14.56 9.42
CA VAL A 49 -8.46 15.40 10.47
C VAL A 49 -9.27 16.68 10.69
N PHE A 50 -9.73 17.32 9.61
CA PHE A 50 -10.55 18.52 9.68
C PHE A 50 -11.90 18.27 10.37
N LEU A 51 -12.57 17.16 10.05
CA LEU A 51 -13.83 16.77 10.70
C LEU A 51 -13.60 16.46 12.19
N LEU A 52 -12.54 15.73 12.52
CA LEU A 52 -12.17 15.45 13.92
C LEU A 52 -11.91 16.75 14.70
N TRP A 53 -11.28 17.75 14.06
CA TRP A 53 -11.04 19.05 14.68
C TRP A 53 -12.32 19.84 14.94
N LEU A 54 -13.23 19.88 13.95
CA LEU A 54 -14.52 20.58 14.03
C LEU A 54 -15.44 19.94 15.07
N TYR A 55 -15.57 18.61 15.03
CA TYR A 55 -16.52 17.87 15.86
C TYR A 55 -15.88 17.28 17.13
N ARG A 56 -14.68 17.73 17.52
CA ARG A 56 -13.96 17.18 18.68
C ARG A 56 -14.79 17.14 19.95
N VAL A 57 -15.57 18.19 20.21
CA VAL A 57 -16.38 18.31 21.44
C VAL A 57 -17.53 17.32 21.43
N GLU A 58 -18.24 17.21 20.32
CA GLU A 58 -19.35 16.26 20.14
C GLU A 58 -18.86 14.81 20.23
N ILE A 59 -17.70 14.50 19.64
CA ILE A 59 -17.10 13.15 19.69
C ILE A 59 -16.72 12.79 21.13
N VAL A 60 -16.10 13.72 21.85
CA VAL A 60 -15.71 13.52 23.25
C VAL A 60 -16.93 13.38 24.16
N ALA A 61 -17.98 14.18 23.92
CA ALA A 61 -19.22 14.13 24.67
C ALA A 61 -20.01 12.83 24.41
N ALA A 62 -20.08 12.38 23.15
CA ALA A 62 -20.77 11.15 22.76
C ALA A 62 -20.00 9.88 23.17
N TRP A 63 -18.66 9.95 23.26
CA TRP A 63 -17.83 8.82 23.65
C TRP A 63 -16.68 9.25 24.57
N PRO A 64 -16.91 9.26 25.91
CA PRO A 64 -15.91 9.72 26.89
C PRO A 64 -14.53 9.02 26.82
N PRO A 65 -14.40 7.73 26.48
CA PRO A 65 -13.09 7.12 26.23
C PRO A 65 -12.28 7.78 25.11
N ALA A 66 -12.91 8.35 24.09
CA ALA A 66 -12.23 9.08 23.01
C ALA A 66 -11.50 10.33 23.52
N ALA A 67 -11.96 10.92 24.63
CA ALA A 67 -11.29 12.04 25.30
C ALA A 67 -9.84 11.71 25.63
N ARG A 68 -9.54 10.44 25.98
CA ARG A 68 -8.18 10.00 26.30
C ARG A 68 -7.25 10.11 25.09
N ILE A 69 -7.74 9.80 23.90
CA ILE A 69 -6.97 9.94 22.65
C ILE A 69 -6.68 11.42 22.41
N PHE A 70 -7.68 12.29 22.51
CA PHE A 70 -7.47 13.74 22.36
C PHE A 70 -6.56 14.34 23.43
N LEU A 71 -6.59 13.85 24.69
CA LEU A 71 -5.71 14.29 25.77
C LEU A 71 -4.26 13.79 25.61
N LEU A 72 -4.06 12.61 25.01
CA LEU A 72 -2.72 12.07 24.73
C LEU A 72 -2.02 12.79 23.57
N PHE A 73 -2.79 13.26 22.58
CA PHE A 73 -2.27 13.99 21.43
C PHE A 73 -2.37 15.52 21.56
N GLY A 74 -3.20 16.02 22.48
CA GLY A 74 -3.40 17.43 22.78
C GLY A 74 -2.83 17.79 24.15
N GLY A 75 -1.60 18.32 24.18
CA GLY A 75 -1.11 19.09 25.32
C GLY A 75 -2.08 20.22 25.67
N PRO A 76 -2.06 20.72 26.92
CA PRO A 76 -3.15 21.53 27.48
C PRO A 76 -3.44 22.75 26.61
N ALA A 77 -4.56 22.72 25.91
CA ALA A 77 -5.19 23.92 25.41
C ALA A 77 -5.80 24.66 26.62
N GLN A 78 -4.96 25.40 27.34
CA GLN A 78 -5.41 26.47 28.24
C GLN A 78 -5.56 27.75 27.42
N GLY A 79 -6.75 28.34 27.52
CA GLY A 79 -7.16 29.59 26.89
C GLY A 79 -8.67 29.68 26.84
#